data_AF-A0A4R6C3R9-F1
#
_entry.id   AF-A0A4R6C3R9-F1
#
_cell.length_a   1.000
_cell.length_b   1.000
_cell.length_c   1.000
_cell.angle_alpha   90.00
_cell.angle_beta   90.00
_cell.angle_gamma   90.00
#
_symmetry.space_group_name_H-M   'P 1'
#
loop_
_entity.id
_entity.type
_entity.pdbx_description
1 polymer ?
#
loop_
_entity_poly.entity_id
_entity_poly.type
_entity_poly.pdbx_seq_one_letter_code
_entity_poly.pdbx_strand_id
1 'polypeptide(L)'
;MNDITQNNFSQEPNVNYPFNRLLLFKMYQILEKVDLPNAELHCLHKNVIRECRVEQYPLLFEELTPENERISPTVMRTVEAIIKMYVHLNKSYRTLSDELQQQIMQHPYYNFIGFNLNEETDYEYYANYYLNDLVSYDSVLNLDQFHSMVTKPKSLQKYSAMLKQYEKYKINTYLTYGNIIRILS
;
A
#
# COMPACT_ATOMS: atom_id res chain seq x y z
N MET A 1 -8.57 -10.75 -41.09
CA MET A 1 -7.51 -11.27 -40.20
C MET A 1 -6.79 -10.05 -39.68
N ASN A 2 -7.19 -9.58 -38.49
CA ASN A 2 -6.66 -8.35 -37.90
C ASN A 2 -5.52 -8.74 -36.98
N ASP A 3 -4.29 -8.50 -37.42
CA ASP A 3 -3.11 -8.55 -36.56
C ASP A 3 -3.09 -7.28 -35.71
N ILE A 4 -3.60 -7.42 -34.49
CA ILE A 4 -3.36 -6.48 -33.41
C ILE A 4 -1.96 -6.82 -32.89
N THR A 5 -0.94 -6.13 -33.42
CA THR A 5 0.38 -6.12 -32.81
C THR A 5 0.24 -5.48 -31.43
N GLN A 6 0.35 -6.34 -30.41
CA GLN A 6 0.46 -5.96 -29.01
C GLN A 6 1.66 -5.01 -28.87
N ASN A 7 1.36 -3.74 -28.56
CA ASN A 7 2.35 -2.81 -28.01
C ASN A 7 2.76 -3.34 -26.62
N ASN A 8 3.80 -4.16 -26.59
CA ASN A 8 4.56 -4.43 -25.38
C ASN A 8 5.33 -3.16 -25.03
N PHE A 9 4.68 -2.26 -24.29
CA PHE A 9 5.35 -1.20 -23.55
C PHE A 9 6.12 -1.81 -22.38
N SER A 10 7.24 -2.46 -22.68
CA SER A 10 8.36 -2.51 -21.74
C SER A 10 9.00 -1.12 -21.77
N GLN A 11 8.39 -0.14 -21.09
CA GLN A 11 9.01 1.17 -20.92
C GLN A 11 10.06 1.02 -19.82
N GLU A 12 11.31 0.75 -20.21
CA GLU A 12 12.45 1.19 -19.42
C GLU A 12 12.20 2.65 -19.01
N PRO A 13 12.57 3.09 -17.79
CA PRO A 13 12.39 4.48 -17.38
C PRO A 13 12.93 5.36 -18.49
N ASN A 14 12.06 6.21 -19.05
CA ASN A 14 12.25 6.90 -20.32
C ASN A 14 13.26 8.05 -20.20
N VAL A 15 14.38 7.80 -19.50
CA VAL A 15 15.58 8.62 -19.45
C VAL A 15 16.07 8.83 -20.87
N ASN A 16 15.92 7.89 -21.80
CA ASN A 16 16.41 8.06 -23.17
C ASN A 16 15.67 9.14 -23.99
N TYR A 17 14.51 9.63 -23.54
CA TYR A 17 13.88 10.78 -24.18
C TYR A 17 14.71 12.05 -23.99
N PRO A 18 15.11 12.78 -25.06
CA PRO A 18 16.03 13.92 -24.96
C PRO A 18 15.64 14.98 -23.93
N PHE A 19 14.34 15.25 -23.78
CA PHE A 19 13.83 16.20 -22.80
C PHE A 19 14.02 15.71 -21.36
N ASN A 20 13.79 14.42 -21.08
CA ASN A 20 13.97 13.85 -19.74
C ASN A 20 15.45 13.85 -19.34
N ARG A 21 16.36 13.59 -20.28
CA ARG A 21 17.82 13.72 -20.04
C ARG A 21 18.20 15.14 -19.69
N LEU A 22 17.69 16.12 -20.44
CA LEU A 22 17.97 17.52 -20.16
C LEU A 22 17.46 17.91 -18.77
N LEU A 23 16.24 17.48 -18.40
CA LEU A 23 15.67 17.73 -17.09
C LEU A 23 16.51 17.12 -15.97
N LEU A 24 16.83 15.83 -16.04
CA LEU A 24 17.67 15.14 -15.06
C LEU A 24 19.05 15.78 -14.95
N PHE A 25 19.67 16.13 -16.07
CA PHE A 25 20.93 16.85 -16.09
C PHE A 25 20.85 18.18 -15.33
N LYS A 26 19.80 18.98 -15.57
CA LYS A 26 19.57 20.24 -14.85
C LYS A 26 19.28 20.03 -13.37
N MET A 27 18.50 19.00 -13.01
CA MET A 27 18.23 18.66 -11.62
C MET A 27 19.51 18.31 -10.87
N TYR A 28 20.39 17.47 -11.41
CA TYR A 28 21.66 17.14 -10.76
C TYR A 28 22.62 18.34 -10.68
N GLN A 29 22.61 19.26 -11.65
CA GLN A 29 23.35 20.54 -11.53
C GLN A 29 22.87 21.41 -10.35
N ILE A 30 21.58 21.33 -10.01
CA ILE A 30 21.02 22.03 -8.86
C ILE A 30 21.38 21.28 -7.58
N LEU A 31 21.15 19.96 -7.53
CA LEU A 31 21.42 19.11 -6.36
C LEU A 31 22.89 19.18 -5.92
N GLU A 32 23.85 19.17 -6.84
CA GLU A 32 25.27 19.37 -6.55
C GLU A 32 25.57 20.67 -5.78
N LYS A 33 24.71 21.70 -5.90
CA LYS A 33 24.87 22.99 -5.23
C LYS A 33 24.05 23.14 -3.95
N VAL A 34 22.93 22.42 -3.82
CA VAL A 34 21.99 22.57 -2.69
C VAL A 34 22.12 21.43 -1.67
N ASP A 35 22.60 20.27 -2.10
CA ASP A 35 22.83 19.09 -1.27
C ASP A 35 24.33 18.77 -1.24
N LEU A 36 25.09 19.69 -0.61
CA LEU A 36 26.55 19.63 -0.52
C LEU A 36 27.08 18.30 0.06
N PRO A 37 26.46 17.68 1.09
CA PRO A 37 26.91 16.39 1.59
C PRO A 37 26.96 15.29 0.53
N ASN A 38 26.09 15.33 -0.48
CA ASN A 38 26.02 14.34 -1.55
C ASN A 38 26.49 14.89 -2.92
N ALA A 39 27.20 16.02 -2.94
CA ALA A 39 27.58 16.70 -4.19
C ALA A 39 28.37 15.80 -5.16
N GLU A 40 29.21 14.90 -4.65
CA GLU A 40 29.96 13.95 -5.47
C GLU A 40 29.05 12.94 -6.18
N LEU A 41 28.04 12.42 -5.46
CA LEU A 41 27.02 11.52 -6.02
C LEU A 41 26.19 12.23 -7.10
N HIS A 42 25.76 13.46 -6.84
CA HIS A 42 25.03 14.28 -7.82
C HIS A 42 25.89 14.58 -9.06
N CYS A 43 27.19 14.82 -8.88
CA CYS A 43 28.13 15.00 -9.99
C CYS A 43 28.30 13.71 -10.81
N LEU A 44 28.36 12.55 -10.16
CA LEU A 44 28.38 11.25 -10.82
C LEU A 44 27.11 11.05 -11.68
N HIS A 45 25.93 11.23 -11.10
CA HIS A 45 24.65 11.08 -11.82
C HIS A 45 24.53 12.06 -13.00
N LYS A 46 24.93 13.33 -12.80
CA LYS A 46 25.03 14.33 -13.86
C LYS A 46 25.89 13.86 -15.03
N ASN A 47 27.05 13.26 -14.74
CA ASN A 47 27.98 12.77 -15.77
C ASN A 47 27.42 11.54 -16.50
N VAL A 48 26.76 10.62 -15.80
CA VAL A 48 26.05 9.47 -16.42
C VAL A 48 25.06 9.94 -17.48
N ILE A 49 24.23 10.95 -17.14
CA ILE A 49 23.25 11.53 -18.06
C ILE A 49 23.91 12.27 -19.23
N ARG A 50 24.93 13.09 -18.97
CA ARG A 50 25.62 13.90 -19.99
C ARG A 50 26.27 13.01 -21.05
N GLU A 51 26.99 11.99 -20.61
CA GLU A 51 27.76 11.09 -21.49
C GLU A 51 26.91 9.95 -22.08
N CYS A 52 25.61 9.88 -21.76
CA CYS A 52 24.70 8.83 -22.25
C CYS A 52 25.17 7.40 -21.90
N ARG A 53 25.68 7.20 -20.68
CA ARG A 53 26.16 5.90 -20.21
C ARG A 53 24.97 5.02 -19.79
N VAL A 54 24.27 4.47 -20.79
CA VAL A 54 23.00 3.74 -20.60
C VAL A 54 23.13 2.57 -19.60
N GLU A 55 24.24 1.83 -19.65
CA GLU A 55 24.54 0.73 -18.70
C GLU A 55 24.60 1.19 -17.23
N GLN A 56 24.79 2.49 -16.98
CA GLN A 56 24.87 3.09 -15.65
C GLN A 56 23.57 3.77 -15.21
N TYR A 57 22.50 3.71 -16.01
CA TYR A 57 21.21 4.29 -15.64
C TYR A 57 20.56 3.68 -14.40
N PRO A 58 20.75 2.39 -14.06
CA PRO A 58 20.25 1.86 -12.79
C PRO A 58 20.72 2.66 -11.55
N LEU A 59 21.95 3.22 -11.60
CA LEU A 59 22.49 4.07 -10.51
C LEU A 59 21.59 5.28 -10.21
N LEU A 60 20.93 5.82 -11.24
CA LEU A 60 20.08 7.01 -11.12
C LEU A 60 18.79 6.74 -10.32
N PHE A 61 18.47 5.47 -10.10
CA PHE A 61 17.22 5.01 -9.50
C PHE A 61 17.46 4.07 -8.31
N GLU A 62 18.69 3.94 -7.82
CA GLU A 62 19.02 3.05 -6.69
C GLU A 62 18.22 3.37 -5.41
N GLU A 63 17.84 4.63 -5.23
CA GLU A 63 17.03 5.07 -4.09
C GLU A 63 15.52 4.81 -4.30
N LEU A 64 15.10 4.47 -5.52
CA LEU A 64 13.71 4.18 -5.83
C LEU A 64 13.46 2.67 -5.71
N THR A 65 12.29 2.31 -5.19
CA THR A 65 11.82 0.94 -5.24
C THR A 65 11.80 0.46 -6.70
N PRO A 66 12.45 -0.66 -7.04
CA PRO A 66 12.43 -1.21 -8.38
C PRO A 66 11.01 -1.40 -8.90
N GLU A 67 10.77 -1.19 -10.20
CA GLU A 67 9.42 -1.32 -10.76
C GLU A 67 8.83 -2.73 -10.59
N ASN A 68 9.67 -3.76 -10.57
CA ASN A 68 9.28 -5.15 -10.31
C ASN A 68 8.91 -5.43 -8.84
N GLU A 69 9.25 -4.52 -7.92
CA GLU A 69 8.86 -4.56 -6.51
C GLU A 69 7.68 -3.62 -6.22
N ARG A 70 7.06 -3.06 -7.26
CA ARG A 70 5.89 -2.20 -7.14
C ARG A 70 4.69 -2.98 -6.60
N ILE A 71 4.14 -2.51 -5.49
CA ILE A 71 2.85 -2.96 -4.99
C ILE A 71 1.77 -2.66 -6.03
N SER A 72 1.04 -3.70 -6.46
CA SER A 72 0.05 -3.55 -7.53
C SER A 72 -1.15 -2.68 -7.11
N PRO A 73 -1.79 -1.94 -8.03
CA PRO A 73 -3.02 -1.20 -7.73
C PRO A 73 -4.18 -2.06 -7.22
N THR A 74 -4.16 -3.36 -7.51
CA THR A 74 -5.16 -4.31 -7.02
C THR A 74 -4.94 -4.65 -5.55
N VAL A 75 -3.68 -4.80 -5.12
CA VAL A 75 -3.32 -4.96 -3.70
C VAL A 75 -3.75 -3.71 -2.93
N MET A 76 -3.38 -2.53 -3.43
CA MET A 76 -3.72 -1.25 -2.78
C MET A 76 -5.22 -1.11 -2.54
N ARG A 77 -6.04 -1.27 -3.59
CA ARG A 77 -7.51 -1.19 -3.49
C ARG A 77 -8.10 -2.23 -2.54
N THR A 78 -7.54 -3.43 -2.53
CA THR A 78 -8.00 -4.50 -1.63
C THR A 78 -7.73 -4.14 -0.17
N VAL A 79 -6.51 -3.72 0.15
CA VAL A 79 -6.12 -3.31 1.51
C VAL A 79 -6.97 -2.12 1.98
N GLU A 80 -7.13 -1.09 1.15
CA GLU A 80 -7.98 0.05 1.48
C GLU A 80 -9.43 -0.36 1.77
N ALA A 81 -10.00 -1.25 0.96
CA ALA A 81 -11.36 -1.74 1.15
C ALA A 81 -11.51 -2.49 2.48
N ILE A 82 -10.52 -3.33 2.82
CA ILE A 82 -10.49 -4.06 4.10
C ILE A 82 -10.43 -3.08 5.27
N ILE A 83 -9.53 -2.11 5.22
CA ILE A 83 -9.38 -1.11 6.29
C ILE A 83 -10.65 -0.28 6.44
N LYS A 84 -11.25 0.19 5.33
CA LYS A 84 -12.53 0.92 5.33
C LYS A 84 -13.68 0.09 5.91
N MET A 85 -13.72 -1.21 5.63
CA MET A 85 -14.66 -2.14 6.26
C MET A 85 -14.45 -2.19 7.78
N TYR A 86 -13.22 -2.34 8.26
CA TYR A 86 -12.91 -2.35 9.69
C TYR A 86 -13.25 -1.03 10.37
N VAL A 87 -13.05 0.10 9.70
CA VAL A 87 -13.46 1.43 10.20
C VAL A 87 -14.97 1.47 10.42
N HIS A 88 -15.75 0.97 9.47
CA HIS A 88 -17.21 0.93 9.59
C HIS A 88 -17.68 -0.08 10.64
N LEU A 89 -17.05 -1.25 10.73
CA LEU A 89 -17.30 -2.24 11.78
C LEU A 89 -17.08 -1.64 13.16
N ASN A 90 -15.94 -0.98 13.39
CA ASN A 90 -15.61 -0.36 14.67
C ASN A 90 -16.56 0.78 15.04
N LYS A 91 -16.91 1.65 14.07
CA LYS A 91 -17.92 2.70 14.29
C LYS A 91 -19.27 2.10 14.70
N SER A 92 -19.70 1.02 14.04
CA SER A 92 -20.96 0.35 14.34
C SER A 92 -20.92 -0.37 15.69
N TYR A 93 -19.82 -1.06 15.99
CA TYR A 93 -19.57 -1.75 17.25
C TYR A 93 -19.76 -0.80 18.46
N ARG A 94 -19.22 0.42 18.39
CA ARG A 94 -19.32 1.42 19.47
C ARG A 94 -20.76 1.91 19.75
N THR A 95 -21.72 1.60 18.88
CA THR A 95 -23.14 1.94 19.08
C THR A 95 -23.96 0.84 19.74
N LEU A 96 -23.37 -0.34 19.93
CA LEU A 96 -24.03 -1.49 20.56
C LEU A 96 -23.96 -1.43 22.08
N SER A 97 -24.79 -2.21 22.77
CA SER A 97 -24.68 -2.39 24.22
C SER A 97 -23.40 -3.14 24.61
N ASP A 98 -22.92 -2.90 25.82
CA ASP A 98 -21.70 -3.52 26.36
C ASP A 98 -21.72 -5.05 26.28
N GLU A 99 -22.88 -5.66 26.54
CA GLU A 99 -23.07 -7.12 26.45
C GLU A 99 -22.80 -7.65 25.05
N LEU A 100 -23.28 -6.96 24.01
CA LEU A 100 -23.07 -7.35 22.61
C LEU A 100 -21.64 -7.06 22.16
N GLN A 101 -21.06 -5.96 22.65
CA GLN A 101 -19.67 -5.62 22.40
C GLN A 101 -18.73 -6.71 22.93
N GLN A 102 -18.94 -7.21 24.16
CA GLN A 102 -18.12 -8.28 24.74
C GLN A 102 -18.18 -9.57 23.92
N GLN A 103 -19.34 -9.92 23.38
CA GLN A 103 -19.47 -11.10 22.52
C GLN A 103 -18.69 -10.96 21.21
N ILE A 104 -18.72 -9.76 20.60
CA ILE A 104 -17.98 -9.49 19.37
C ILE A 104 -16.46 -9.56 19.62
N MET A 105 -15.97 -9.04 20.76
CA MET A 105 -14.54 -9.05 21.09
C MET A 105 -13.93 -10.45 21.20
N GLN A 106 -14.75 -11.48 21.42
CA GLN A 106 -14.30 -12.87 21.43
C GLN A 106 -13.98 -13.40 20.02
N HIS A 107 -14.39 -12.69 18.97
CA HIS A 107 -14.15 -13.11 17.60
C HIS A 107 -12.68 -12.83 17.17
N PRO A 108 -11.94 -13.80 16.60
CA PRO A 108 -10.52 -13.62 16.26
C PRO A 108 -10.22 -12.47 15.30
N TYR A 109 -11.18 -12.15 14.43
CA TYR A 109 -11.08 -11.09 13.41
C TYR A 109 -11.89 -9.84 13.78
N TYR A 110 -12.19 -9.62 15.05
CA TYR A 110 -12.87 -8.40 15.49
C TYR A 110 -12.05 -7.15 15.15
N ASN A 111 -10.74 -7.20 15.42
CA ASN A 111 -9.80 -6.14 15.01
C ASN A 111 -9.09 -6.52 13.72
N PHE A 112 -8.63 -5.48 13.01
CA PHE A 112 -7.71 -5.68 11.90
C PHE A 112 -6.34 -6.08 12.46
N ILE A 113 -5.87 -7.27 12.08
CA ILE A 113 -4.61 -7.82 12.59
C ILE A 113 -3.48 -7.75 11.56
N GLY A 114 -3.71 -7.18 10.37
CA GLY A 114 -2.73 -7.18 9.27
C GLY A 114 -2.75 -8.47 8.45
N PHE A 115 -1.63 -8.71 7.78
CA PHE A 115 -1.40 -9.80 6.84
C PHE A 115 -0.11 -10.55 7.16
N ASN A 116 0.01 -11.79 6.67
CA ASN A 116 1.19 -12.60 6.89
C ASN A 116 2.40 -12.09 6.07
N LEU A 117 3.47 -11.64 6.73
CA LEU A 117 4.65 -11.09 6.05
C LEU A 117 5.39 -12.06 5.12
N ASN A 118 5.24 -13.38 5.29
CA ASN A 118 5.94 -14.36 4.46
C ASN A 118 5.23 -14.65 3.15
N GLU A 119 3.90 -14.48 3.10
CA GLU A 119 3.07 -14.93 1.97
C GLU A 119 2.11 -13.85 1.44
N GLU A 120 1.91 -12.78 2.19
CA GLU A 120 1.03 -11.65 1.90
C GLU A 120 1.79 -10.32 2.05
N THR A 121 3.10 -10.32 1.77
CA THR A 121 4.05 -9.22 2.05
C THR A 121 3.59 -7.87 1.50
N ASP A 122 3.19 -7.80 0.22
CA ASP A 122 2.72 -6.55 -0.40
C ASP A 122 1.50 -5.95 0.31
N TYR A 123 0.61 -6.81 0.81
CA TYR A 123 -0.58 -6.38 1.53
C TYR A 123 -0.21 -5.80 2.89
N GLU A 124 0.72 -6.43 3.60
CA GLU A 124 1.20 -5.93 4.89
C GLU A 124 1.97 -4.62 4.75
N TYR A 125 2.89 -4.53 3.80
CA TYR A 125 3.67 -3.30 3.56
C TYR A 125 2.75 -2.14 3.19
N TYR A 126 1.78 -2.37 2.31
CA TYR A 126 0.84 -1.32 1.97
C TYR A 126 -0.10 -0.95 3.13
N ALA A 127 -0.54 -1.92 3.94
CA ALA A 127 -1.36 -1.65 5.11
C ALA A 127 -0.62 -0.77 6.12
N ASN A 128 0.66 -1.06 6.36
CA ASN A 128 1.52 -0.28 7.25
C ASN A 128 1.69 1.16 6.73
N TYR A 129 1.98 1.33 5.43
CA TYR A 129 2.05 2.65 4.80
C TYR A 129 0.72 3.40 4.88
N TYR A 130 -0.40 2.74 4.57
CA TYR A 130 -1.72 3.39 4.52
C TYR A 130 -2.19 3.85 5.90
N LEU A 131 -1.94 3.05 6.95
CA LEU A 131 -2.38 3.36 8.31
C LEU A 131 -1.46 4.34 9.04
N ASN A 132 -0.16 4.30 8.81
CA ASN A 132 0.79 5.13 9.56
C ASN A 132 1.17 6.42 8.81
N ASP A 133 1.34 6.35 7.48
CA ASP A 133 1.94 7.44 6.72
C ASP A 133 0.91 8.27 5.94
N LEU A 134 -0.21 7.65 5.52
CA LEU A 134 -1.23 8.32 4.70
C LEU A 134 -2.44 8.80 5.53
N VAL A 135 -2.98 7.95 6.39
CA VAL A 135 -4.25 8.22 7.09
C VAL A 135 -4.22 7.67 8.52
N SER A 136 -4.24 8.57 9.51
CA SER A 136 -4.41 8.16 10.91
C SER A 136 -5.85 7.75 11.19
N TYR A 137 -6.02 6.50 11.60
CA TYR A 137 -7.28 5.94 12.09
C TYR A 137 -7.25 5.63 13.60
N ASP A 138 -6.28 6.17 14.34
CA ASP A 138 -6.01 5.83 15.75
C ASP A 138 -7.21 6.07 16.67
N SER A 139 -8.09 7.02 16.31
CA SER A 139 -9.30 7.30 17.08
C SER A 139 -10.45 6.31 16.78
N VAL A 140 -10.37 5.54 15.70
CA VAL A 140 -11.47 4.68 15.21
C VAL A 140 -11.13 3.20 15.26
N LEU A 141 -9.91 2.82 14.90
CA LEU A 141 -9.44 1.44 14.91
C LEU A 141 -8.60 1.17 16.16
N ASN A 142 -8.78 -0.01 16.76
CA ASN A 142 -7.74 -0.56 17.62
C ASN A 142 -6.70 -1.27 16.73
N LEU A 143 -5.49 -0.73 16.71
CA LEU A 143 -4.36 -1.24 15.93
C LEU A 143 -3.32 -1.99 16.79
N ASP A 144 -3.60 -2.23 18.08
CA ASP A 144 -2.66 -2.85 19.00
C ASP A 144 -2.19 -4.21 18.46
N GLN A 145 -3.14 -5.04 18.01
CA GLN A 145 -2.83 -6.35 17.44
C GLN A 145 -2.09 -6.25 16.09
N PHE A 146 -2.39 -5.24 15.28
CA PHE A 146 -1.69 -5.00 14.02
C PHE A 146 -0.19 -4.72 14.28
N HIS A 147 0.13 -3.92 15.29
CA HIS A 147 1.52 -3.58 15.61
C HIS A 147 2.23 -4.63 16.48
N SER A 148 1.55 -5.26 17.43
CA SER A 148 2.17 -6.15 18.40
C SER A 148 2.35 -7.59 17.90
N MET A 149 1.55 -8.02 16.92
CA MET A 149 1.57 -9.39 16.43
C MET A 149 2.71 -9.59 15.43
N VAL A 150 3.81 -10.18 15.91
CA VAL A 150 5.01 -10.47 15.10
C VAL A 150 4.70 -11.48 14.00
N THR A 151 3.91 -12.52 14.31
CA THR A 151 3.54 -13.58 13.37
C THR A 151 2.03 -13.58 13.15
N LYS A 152 1.59 -13.01 12.03
CA LYS A 152 0.18 -12.92 11.66
C LYS A 152 -0.26 -14.15 10.85
N PRO A 153 -1.49 -14.66 11.05
CA PRO A 153 -2.02 -15.73 10.22
C PRO A 153 -2.29 -15.24 8.79
N LYS A 154 -2.36 -16.15 7.82
CA LYS A 154 -2.86 -15.83 6.48
C LYS A 154 -4.29 -15.32 6.57
N SER A 155 -4.49 -14.06 6.23
CA SER A 155 -5.74 -13.36 6.51
C SER A 155 -6.45 -12.89 5.25
N LEU A 156 -5.77 -12.86 4.10
CA LEU A 156 -6.34 -12.33 2.85
C LEU A 156 -7.60 -13.07 2.41
N GLN A 157 -7.58 -14.41 2.45
CA GLN A 157 -8.75 -15.22 2.08
C GLN A 157 -9.93 -14.92 3.02
N LYS A 158 -9.65 -14.79 4.31
CA LYS A 158 -10.67 -14.47 5.32
C LYS A 158 -11.23 -13.08 5.08
N TYR A 159 -10.38 -12.06 4.96
CA TYR A 159 -10.82 -10.69 4.68
C TYR A 159 -11.60 -10.58 3.37
N SER A 160 -11.24 -11.34 2.34
CA SER A 160 -11.99 -11.39 1.08
C SER A 160 -13.42 -11.93 1.28
N ALA A 161 -13.58 -12.96 2.11
CA ALA A 161 -14.90 -13.48 2.47
C ALA A 161 -15.71 -12.46 3.30
N MET A 162 -15.06 -11.80 4.26
CA MET A 162 -15.67 -10.74 5.07
C MET A 162 -16.16 -9.58 4.19
N LEU A 163 -15.32 -9.11 3.25
CA LEU A 163 -15.67 -8.06 2.28
C LEU A 163 -16.89 -8.45 1.46
N LYS A 164 -16.94 -9.69 0.94
CA LYS A 164 -18.09 -10.17 0.17
C LYS A 164 -19.40 -10.12 0.97
N GLN A 165 -19.34 -10.38 2.27
CA GLN A 165 -20.50 -10.26 3.14
C GLN A 165 -20.83 -8.80 3.47
N TYR A 166 -19.80 -7.98 3.72
CA TYR A 166 -19.90 -6.55 4.02
C TYR A 166 -20.54 -5.75 2.88
N GLU A 167 -20.24 -6.10 1.62
CA GLU A 167 -20.80 -5.45 0.43
C GLU A 167 -22.33 -5.37 0.44
N LYS A 168 -23.01 -6.33 1.08
CA LYS A 168 -24.47 -6.35 1.21
C LYS A 168 -25.02 -5.28 2.16
N TYR A 169 -24.17 -4.75 3.03
CA TYR A 169 -24.56 -3.87 4.14
C TYR A 169 -23.83 -2.52 4.15
N LYS A 170 -22.85 -2.32 3.26
CA LYS A 170 -21.99 -1.13 3.23
C LYS A 170 -22.73 0.20 3.06
N ILE A 171 -23.96 0.16 2.53
CA ILE A 171 -24.81 1.34 2.33
C ILE A 171 -25.44 1.85 3.65
N ASN A 172 -25.50 0.99 4.67
CA ASN A 172 -26.07 1.37 5.96
C ASN A 172 -25.08 2.26 6.70
N THR A 173 -25.59 3.26 7.42
CA THR A 173 -24.74 4.13 8.24
C THR A 173 -24.10 3.38 9.42
N TYR A 174 -24.84 2.42 9.98
CA TYR A 174 -24.39 1.55 11.05
C TYR A 174 -24.83 0.12 10.80
N LEU A 175 -23.96 -0.83 11.17
CA LEU A 175 -24.22 -2.25 11.10
C LEU A 175 -24.87 -2.74 12.39
N THR A 176 -25.90 -3.57 12.27
CA THR A 176 -26.49 -4.26 13.42
C THR A 176 -25.55 -5.36 13.91
N TYR A 177 -25.70 -5.78 15.17
CA TYR A 177 -24.96 -6.91 15.73
C TYR A 177 -24.98 -8.16 14.82
N GLY A 178 -26.16 -8.56 14.34
CA GLY A 178 -26.29 -9.72 13.47
C GLY A 178 -25.56 -9.57 12.14
N ASN A 179 -25.46 -8.35 11.60
CA ASN A 179 -24.68 -8.08 10.39
C ASN A 179 -23.17 -8.16 10.68
N ILE A 180 -22.72 -7.61 11.81
CA ILE A 180 -21.31 -7.69 12.23
C ILE A 180 -20.90 -9.15 12.39
N ILE A 181 -21.65 -9.95 13.14
CA ILE A 181 -21.34 -11.39 13.32
C ILE A 181 -21.28 -12.12 11.99
N ARG A 182 -22.22 -11.85 11.06
CA ARG A 182 -22.18 -12.46 9.72
C ARG A 182 -20.97 -12.06 8.91
N ILE A 183 -20.53 -10.79 9.01
CA ILE A 183 -19.33 -10.30 8.32
C ILE A 183 -18.09 -10.97 8.91
N LEU A 184 -18.02 -11.11 10.23
CA LEU A 184 -16.89 -11.71 10.93
C LEU A 184 -16.80 -13.23 10.75
N SER A 185 -17.93 -13.93 10.59
CA SER A 185 -18.05 -15.39 10.39
C SER A 185 -17.41 -15.87 9.10
#